data_AF-A0A8J2I2H2-F1
#
_entry.id   AF-A0A8J2I2H2-F1
#
_cell.length_a   1.000
_cell.length_b   1.000
_cell.length_c   1.000
_cell.angle_alpha   90.00
_cell.angle_beta   90.00
_cell.angle_gamma   90.00
#
_symmetry.space_group_name_H-M   'P 1'
#
loop_
_entity.id
_entity.type
_entity.pdbx_description
1 polymer ?
#
loop_
_entity_poly.entity_id
_entity_poly.type
_entity_poly.pdbx_seq_one_letter_code
_entity_poly.pdbx_strand_id
1 'polypeptide(L)'
;MPGFTGLSLVIWVLESVLYIFDAELSQVFDFPIFTSGVTNYFLPWLGLTAQLPYETGSISGNFESFCLAVGSPMLSTFSLMSTALNAHSTSITFAAKFGNGKTTSHLKEATESARYFLCSSQQSPIRINEDQFRRLFEEEPNGLSDRWLPLEQRLRNTRRQYTFSLFAQTFFAVVAWVLTIIGSYVTSLGQHSEALLLSSGTLWTWLVPIVLGWMAGEIIRGESARLRALEASSGFINPPSTRVHEAFWGKVQGDEACQGPAYNYARILTYPKLRHRIVDAFVAKRDSVQAQRAQADPSEPVQGPRRNNTNLAEAALPPNHDKPYMDWKDVVASSDWKWNFMTSNAIAVFLQWGVTGSAIVISYLTEVRGLGCRSGSYLLYGLLATFAHVLLLTSVFLSHHVMLLYQRERPVDATRATYETPRSTQIKWVGRLAVLTRFFGKSVAVINAIWIILSSIFELIGFYESCWCTGTVLGLGNKAWVVLFVSGDKMREDAEASWIGGLAMSLFTMIFTYLVSKAYS
;
A
#
# COMPACT_ATOMS: atom_id res chain seq x y z
N MET A 1 -22.98 30.98 4.31
CA MET A 1 -22.38 29.74 3.77
C MET A 1 -23.09 28.57 4.45
N PRO A 2 -23.99 27.82 3.79
CA PRO A 2 -24.54 26.62 4.39
C PRO A 2 -23.48 25.51 4.33
N GLY A 3 -23.33 24.78 5.43
CA GLY A 3 -22.36 23.70 5.56
C GLY A 3 -22.70 22.54 4.62
N PHE A 4 -22.02 22.47 3.49
CA PHE A 4 -22.01 21.28 2.65
C PHE A 4 -21.21 20.19 3.37
N THR A 5 -21.89 19.13 3.78
CA THR A 5 -21.20 17.90 4.17
C THR A 5 -20.48 17.34 2.94
N GLY A 6 -19.33 16.67 3.11
CA GLY A 6 -18.56 16.14 1.97
C GLY A 6 -19.36 15.20 1.06
N LEU A 7 -20.38 14.52 1.60
CA LEU A 7 -21.30 13.68 0.82
C LEU A 7 -22.24 14.51 -0.08
N SER A 8 -22.70 15.67 0.39
CA SER A 8 -23.52 16.61 -0.39
C SER A 8 -22.71 17.21 -1.54
N LEU A 9 -21.41 17.45 -1.36
CA LEU A 9 -20.53 17.93 -2.44
C LEU A 9 -20.32 16.85 -3.51
N VAL A 10 -20.11 15.59 -3.11
CA VAL A 10 -19.91 14.47 -4.05
C VAL A 10 -21.18 14.20 -4.87
N ILE A 11 -22.35 14.14 -4.23
CA ILE A 11 -23.63 13.96 -4.92
C ILE A 11 -23.87 15.13 -5.87
N TRP A 12 -23.62 16.35 -5.43
CA TRP A 12 -23.79 17.54 -6.25
C TRP A 12 -22.84 17.61 -7.44
N VAL A 13 -21.59 17.17 -7.30
CA VAL A 13 -20.64 17.05 -8.42
C VAL A 13 -21.10 15.96 -9.39
N LEU A 14 -21.56 14.80 -8.92
CA LEU A 14 -22.07 13.74 -9.79
C LEU A 14 -23.34 14.13 -10.52
N GLU A 15 -24.28 14.81 -9.84
CA GLU A 15 -25.48 15.38 -10.46
C GLU A 15 -25.12 16.46 -11.48
N SER A 16 -24.15 17.33 -11.18
CA SER A 16 -23.66 18.34 -12.12
C SER A 16 -23.03 17.69 -13.35
N VAL A 17 -22.27 16.60 -13.18
CA VAL A 17 -21.68 15.86 -14.31
C VAL A 17 -22.76 15.22 -15.17
N LEU A 18 -23.77 14.59 -14.56
CA LEU A 18 -24.91 14.01 -15.29
C LEU A 18 -25.73 15.10 -16.01
N TYR A 19 -25.89 16.27 -15.40
CA TYR A 19 -26.59 17.41 -16.01
C TYR A 19 -25.83 17.98 -17.21
N ILE A 20 -24.49 17.97 -17.20
CA ILE A 20 -23.67 18.40 -18.34
C ILE A 20 -23.79 17.39 -19.50
N PHE A 21 -23.99 16.11 -19.23
CA PHE A 21 -24.22 15.09 -20.27
C PHE A 21 -25.54 15.27 -21.03
N ASP A 22 -26.53 15.93 -20.43
CA ASP A 22 -27.87 16.15 -21.01
C ASP A 22 -27.96 17.45 -21.83
N ALA A 23 -26.94 18.32 -21.76
CA ALA A 23 -26.89 19.55 -22.54
C ALA A 23 -26.35 19.27 -23.96
N GLU A 24 -27.12 19.62 -25.00
CA GLU A 24 -26.67 19.64 -26.40
C GLU A 24 -25.41 20.53 -26.57
N LEU A 25 -24.24 19.94 -26.44
CA LEU A 25 -22.95 20.61 -26.59
C LEU A 25 -22.50 20.50 -28.06
N SER A 26 -22.64 21.61 -28.80
CA SER A 26 -21.92 21.82 -30.06
C SER A 26 -20.43 22.07 -29.80
N GLN A 27 -19.74 21.10 -29.20
CA GLN A 27 -18.28 21.15 -29.05
C GLN A 27 -17.62 20.74 -30.35
N VAL A 28 -16.75 21.61 -30.87
CA VAL A 28 -15.91 21.28 -32.03
C VAL A 28 -14.76 20.41 -31.52
N PHE A 29 -14.88 19.10 -31.70
CA PHE A 29 -13.79 18.18 -31.40
C PHE A 29 -12.58 18.46 -32.30
N ASP A 30 -11.46 18.85 -31.70
CA ASP A 30 -10.19 19.06 -32.39
C ASP A 30 -9.32 17.79 -32.29
N PHE A 31 -9.34 17.00 -33.36
CA PHE A 31 -8.59 15.75 -33.42
C PHE A 31 -7.05 15.93 -33.30
N PRO A 32 -6.41 16.94 -33.91
CA PRO A 32 -5.01 17.28 -33.66
C PRO A 32 -4.67 17.52 -32.18
N ILE A 33 -5.47 18.34 -31.48
CA ILE A 33 -5.25 18.63 -30.04
C ILE A 33 -5.42 17.35 -29.22
N PHE A 34 -6.50 16.60 -29.47
CA PHE A 34 -6.74 15.32 -28.80
C PHE A 34 -5.58 14.34 -29.01
N THR A 35 -5.15 14.14 -30.25
CA THR A 35 -4.07 13.18 -30.59
C THR A 35 -2.75 13.59 -29.95
N SER A 36 -2.42 14.89 -29.99
CA SER A 36 -1.22 15.44 -29.34
C SER A 36 -1.27 15.23 -27.82
N GLY A 37 -2.39 15.55 -27.17
CA GLY A 37 -2.53 15.39 -25.72
C GLY A 37 -2.58 13.92 -25.27
N VAL A 38 -3.19 13.03 -26.05
CA VAL A 38 -3.14 11.58 -25.77
C VAL A 38 -1.70 11.07 -25.84
N THR A 39 -0.97 11.42 -26.90
CA THR A 39 0.38 10.87 -27.16
C THR A 39 1.47 11.46 -26.28
N ASN A 40 1.43 12.77 -26.07
CA ASN A 40 2.46 13.48 -25.33
C ASN A 40 2.20 13.53 -23.82
N TYR A 41 0.95 13.40 -23.39
CA TYR A 41 0.59 13.55 -21.99
C TYR A 41 -0.01 12.25 -21.40
N PHE A 42 -1.13 11.75 -21.93
CA PHE A 42 -1.86 10.68 -21.23
C PHE A 42 -1.21 9.29 -21.36
N LEU A 43 -0.75 8.91 -22.55
CA LEU A 43 -0.16 7.60 -22.81
C LEU A 43 1.12 7.32 -21.99
N PRO A 44 2.06 8.27 -21.81
CA PRO A 44 3.22 8.05 -20.94
C PRO A 44 2.83 7.68 -19.50
N TRP A 45 1.83 8.35 -18.92
CA TRP A 45 1.33 8.05 -17.57
C TRP A 45 0.60 6.71 -17.50
N LEU A 46 -0.25 6.41 -18.47
CA LEU A 46 -0.87 5.08 -18.58
C LEU A 46 0.18 3.97 -18.73
N GLY A 47 1.24 4.20 -19.50
CA GLY A 47 2.36 3.29 -19.64
C GLY A 47 3.04 2.99 -18.29
N LEU A 48 3.21 4.01 -17.45
CA LEU A 48 3.74 3.84 -16.09
C LEU A 48 2.81 3.02 -15.18
N THR A 49 1.49 3.08 -15.36
CA THR A 49 0.59 2.20 -14.60
C THR A 49 0.85 0.73 -14.90
N ALA A 50 1.27 0.37 -16.13
CA ALA A 50 1.64 -1.01 -16.45
C ALA A 50 2.90 -1.50 -15.69
N GLN A 51 3.70 -0.57 -15.14
CA GLN A 51 4.87 -0.92 -14.34
C GLN A 51 4.55 -1.17 -12.87
N LEU A 52 3.35 -0.81 -12.40
CA LEU A 52 2.95 -1.11 -11.03
C LEU A 52 3.00 -2.63 -10.76
N PRO A 53 3.50 -3.04 -9.60
CA PRO A 53 3.64 -4.45 -9.29
C PRO A 53 2.29 -5.00 -8.78
N TYR A 54 1.56 -5.69 -9.64
CA TYR A 54 0.25 -6.28 -9.29
C TYR A 54 0.37 -7.64 -8.62
N GLU A 55 1.06 -8.58 -9.28
CA GLU A 55 1.53 -9.87 -8.74
C GLU A 55 0.49 -10.67 -7.92
N THR A 56 -0.78 -10.64 -8.34
CA THR A 56 -1.86 -11.32 -7.61
C THR A 56 -2.09 -12.78 -8.04
N GLY A 57 -1.36 -13.26 -9.04
CA GLY A 57 -1.51 -14.61 -9.61
C GLY A 57 -2.76 -14.81 -10.50
N SER A 58 -3.60 -13.77 -10.70
CA SER A 58 -4.82 -13.85 -11.51
C SER A 58 -5.10 -12.57 -12.29
N ILE A 59 -5.77 -12.67 -13.44
CA ILE A 59 -6.12 -11.50 -14.27
C ILE A 59 -7.06 -10.55 -13.52
N SER A 60 -8.09 -11.10 -12.86
CA SER A 60 -9.04 -10.31 -12.09
C SER A 60 -8.38 -9.61 -10.91
N GLY A 61 -7.48 -10.28 -10.19
CA GLY A 61 -6.75 -9.67 -9.08
C GLY A 61 -5.78 -8.58 -9.55
N ASN A 62 -5.16 -8.74 -10.73
CA ASN A 62 -4.29 -7.72 -11.30
C ASN A 62 -5.10 -6.47 -11.68
N PHE A 63 -6.27 -6.65 -12.30
CA PHE A 63 -7.18 -5.55 -12.63
C PHE A 63 -7.68 -4.84 -11.36
N GLU A 64 -8.05 -5.60 -10.33
CA GLU A 64 -8.44 -5.04 -9.04
C GLU A 64 -7.31 -4.25 -8.39
N SER A 65 -6.08 -4.78 -8.43
CA SER A 65 -4.89 -4.08 -7.91
C SER A 65 -4.58 -2.80 -8.69
N PHE A 66 -4.81 -2.79 -10.01
CA PHE A 66 -4.76 -1.58 -10.82
C PHE A 66 -5.80 -0.54 -10.35
N CYS A 67 -7.05 -0.94 -10.18
CA CYS A 67 -8.11 -0.05 -9.70
C CYS A 67 -7.83 0.47 -8.28
N LEU A 68 -7.34 -0.38 -7.38
CA LEU A 68 -6.93 0.04 -6.03
C LEU A 68 -5.79 1.04 -6.10
N ALA A 69 -4.83 0.83 -7.00
CA ALA A 69 -3.67 1.68 -7.09
C ALA A 69 -3.95 3.06 -7.69
N VAL A 70 -4.61 3.07 -8.85
CA VAL A 70 -4.98 4.30 -9.57
C VAL A 70 -6.12 5.04 -8.87
N GLY A 71 -7.07 4.30 -8.29
CA GLY A 71 -8.21 4.85 -7.58
C GLY A 71 -7.89 5.35 -6.18
N SER A 72 -6.80 4.89 -5.55
CA SER A 72 -6.31 5.42 -4.29
C SER A 72 -4.77 5.41 -4.24
N PRO A 73 -4.13 6.46 -4.78
CA PRO A 73 -2.69 6.67 -4.61
C PRO A 73 -2.29 6.71 -3.13
N MET A 74 -3.17 7.25 -2.27
CA MET A 74 -3.02 7.21 -0.83
C MET A 74 -2.85 5.78 -0.28
N LEU A 75 -3.76 4.86 -0.63
CA LEU A 75 -3.65 3.45 -0.22
C LEU A 75 -2.37 2.80 -0.76
N SER A 76 -2.03 3.05 -2.02
CA SER A 76 -0.79 2.53 -2.64
C SER A 76 0.46 2.99 -1.89
N THR A 77 0.50 4.27 -1.55
CA THR A 77 1.62 4.88 -0.82
C THR A 77 1.71 4.31 0.58
N PHE A 78 0.57 4.16 1.26
CA PHE A 78 0.53 3.52 2.58
C PHE A 78 1.02 2.08 2.50
N SER A 79 0.59 1.31 1.49
CA SER A 79 1.00 -0.08 1.28
C SER A 79 2.51 -0.18 1.03
N LEU A 80 3.06 0.70 0.20
CA LEU A 80 4.51 0.81 -0.06
C LEU A 80 5.28 1.17 1.21
N MET A 81 4.90 2.27 1.87
CA MET A 81 5.65 2.77 3.03
C MET A 81 5.58 1.83 4.22
N SER A 82 4.42 1.22 4.47
CA SER A 82 4.29 0.23 5.53
C SER A 82 5.17 -0.99 5.27
N THR A 83 5.30 -1.41 4.00
CA THR A 83 6.20 -2.50 3.60
C THR A 83 7.67 -2.14 3.83
N ALA A 84 8.10 -0.96 3.38
CA ALA A 84 9.48 -0.48 3.55
C ALA A 84 9.85 -0.33 5.03
N LEU A 85 9.01 0.36 5.81
CA LEU A 85 9.23 0.55 7.25
C LEU A 85 9.23 -0.76 8.04
N ASN A 86 8.40 -1.73 7.64
CA ASN A 86 8.43 -3.06 8.22
C ASN A 86 9.72 -3.81 7.89
N ALA A 87 10.22 -3.73 6.64
CA ALA A 87 11.50 -4.32 6.25
C ALA A 87 12.68 -3.69 7.01
N HIS A 88 12.66 -2.37 7.17
CA HIS A 88 13.65 -1.63 7.95
C HIS A 88 13.65 -2.04 9.43
N SER A 89 12.48 -2.08 10.06
CA SER A 89 12.31 -2.50 11.46
C SER A 89 12.73 -3.97 11.65
N THR A 90 12.45 -4.84 10.68
CA THR A 90 12.97 -6.22 10.65
C THR A 90 14.50 -6.21 10.64
N SER A 91 15.13 -5.48 9.74
CA SER A 91 16.59 -5.43 9.64
C SER A 91 17.25 -4.91 10.92
N ILE A 92 16.70 -3.85 11.54
CA ILE A 92 17.17 -3.35 12.84
C ILE A 92 17.03 -4.42 13.94
N THR A 93 15.90 -5.11 14.00
CA THR A 93 15.64 -6.14 15.02
C THR A 93 16.66 -7.28 14.92
N PHE A 94 16.95 -7.73 13.70
CA PHE A 94 17.96 -8.77 13.46
C PHE A 94 19.37 -8.26 13.79
N ALA A 95 19.74 -7.05 13.37
CA ALA A 95 21.04 -6.46 13.70
C ALA A 95 21.24 -6.30 15.22
N ALA A 96 20.22 -5.84 15.95
CA ALA A 96 20.28 -5.68 17.40
C ALA A 96 20.43 -7.03 18.13
N LYS A 97 19.72 -8.08 17.69
CA LYS A 97 19.73 -9.39 18.35
C LYS A 97 20.91 -10.27 17.93
N PHE A 98 21.45 -10.12 16.72
CA PHE A 98 22.44 -11.05 16.16
C PHE A 98 23.75 -10.39 15.68
N GLY A 99 23.85 -9.06 15.66
CA GLY A 99 25.00 -8.34 15.09
C GLY A 99 26.32 -8.44 15.88
N ASN A 100 26.26 -8.59 17.21
CA ASN A 100 27.44 -8.49 18.09
C ASN A 100 27.90 -9.83 18.69
N GLY A 101 27.28 -10.96 18.34
CA GLY A 101 27.49 -12.25 19.01
C GLY A 101 28.53 -13.16 18.34
N LYS A 102 29.21 -13.99 19.15
CA LYS A 102 29.94 -15.22 18.72
C LYS A 102 28.95 -16.30 18.28
N THR A 103 28.11 -15.99 17.29
CA THR A 103 27.18 -16.93 16.68
C THR A 103 27.96 -17.91 15.81
N THR A 104 27.51 -19.17 15.71
CA THR A 104 28.13 -20.13 14.78
C THR A 104 27.99 -19.62 13.35
N SER A 105 28.91 -19.98 12.45
CA SER A 105 28.85 -19.58 11.03
C SER A 105 27.50 -19.96 10.40
N HIS A 106 27.04 -21.20 10.62
CA HIS A 106 25.78 -21.71 10.07
C HIS A 106 24.54 -21.00 10.65
N LEU A 107 24.51 -20.72 11.96
CA LEU A 107 23.38 -20.01 12.55
C LEU A 107 23.34 -18.55 12.09
N LYS A 108 24.50 -17.92 11.87
CA LYS A 108 24.59 -16.58 11.29
C LYS A 108 24.05 -16.55 9.86
N GLU A 109 24.43 -17.52 9.02
CA GLU A 109 23.93 -17.65 7.65
C GLU A 109 22.40 -17.86 7.62
N ALA A 110 21.88 -18.79 8.41
CA ALA A 110 20.44 -19.02 8.53
C ALA A 110 19.68 -17.76 8.99
N THR A 111 20.26 -17.00 9.90
CA THR A 111 19.69 -15.75 10.43
C THR A 111 19.63 -14.67 9.34
N GLU A 112 20.68 -14.51 8.53
CA GLU A 112 20.69 -13.58 7.40
C GLU A 112 19.69 -13.99 6.31
N SER A 113 19.61 -15.27 5.98
CA SER A 113 18.61 -15.80 5.03
C SER A 113 17.18 -15.58 5.53
N ALA A 114 16.94 -15.75 6.84
CA ALA A 114 15.64 -15.48 7.45
C ALA A 114 15.28 -13.99 7.47
N ARG A 115 16.27 -13.12 7.73
CA ARG A 115 16.11 -11.66 7.63
C ARG A 115 15.71 -11.26 6.21
N TYR A 116 16.46 -11.73 5.22
CA TYR A 116 16.16 -11.48 3.80
C TYR A 116 14.77 -11.99 3.42
N PHE A 117 14.44 -13.23 3.80
CA PHE A 117 13.11 -13.80 3.59
C PHE A 117 12.02 -12.89 4.16
N LEU A 118 12.12 -12.51 5.44
CA LEU A 118 11.11 -11.68 6.08
C LEU A 118 10.96 -10.30 5.40
N CYS A 119 12.06 -9.64 5.03
CA CYS A 119 12.03 -8.35 4.36
C CYS A 119 11.30 -8.44 3.02
N SER A 120 11.63 -9.44 2.20
CA SER A 120 11.09 -9.60 0.85
C SER A 120 9.68 -10.21 0.83
N SER A 121 9.33 -11.10 1.77
CA SER A 121 8.14 -11.96 1.67
C SER A 121 6.80 -11.30 2.10
N GLN A 122 6.80 -10.00 2.37
CA GLN A 122 5.64 -9.24 2.87
C GLN A 122 4.42 -9.26 1.92
N GLN A 123 4.67 -9.49 0.62
CA GLN A 123 3.66 -9.54 -0.43
C GLN A 123 2.86 -10.85 -0.46
N SER A 124 3.35 -11.87 0.26
CA SER A 124 2.71 -13.16 0.38
C SER A 124 2.02 -13.31 1.74
N PRO A 125 0.80 -13.87 1.81
CA PRO A 125 0.16 -14.21 3.07
C PRO A 125 0.86 -15.43 3.70
N ILE A 126 1.91 -15.19 4.49
CA ILE A 126 2.69 -16.26 5.11
C ILE A 126 2.15 -16.59 6.49
N ARG A 127 2.03 -17.88 6.77
CA ARG A 127 1.67 -18.43 8.08
C ARG A 127 2.67 -19.49 8.51
N ILE A 128 2.81 -19.62 9.84
CA ILE A 128 3.70 -20.60 10.46
C ILE A 128 2.91 -21.87 10.75
N ASN A 129 3.34 -22.99 10.19
CA ASN A 129 2.87 -24.31 10.60
C ASN A 129 3.66 -24.73 11.84
N GLU A 130 3.06 -24.61 13.01
CA GLU A 130 3.74 -24.78 14.31
C GLU A 130 4.48 -26.11 14.46
N ASP A 131 3.90 -27.22 14.01
CA ASP A 131 4.53 -28.54 14.14
C ASP A 131 5.80 -28.64 13.27
N GLN A 132 5.71 -28.17 12.03
CA GLN A 132 6.84 -28.17 11.09
C GLN A 132 7.87 -27.10 11.47
N PHE A 133 7.42 -25.97 12.00
CA PHE A 133 8.27 -24.88 12.47
C PHE A 133 9.05 -25.28 13.70
N ARG A 134 8.43 -25.95 14.68
CA ARG A 134 9.15 -26.48 15.84
C ARG A 134 10.21 -27.48 15.41
N ARG A 135 9.85 -28.44 14.56
CA ARG A 135 10.80 -29.43 14.01
C ARG A 135 11.98 -28.78 13.31
N LEU A 136 11.74 -27.70 12.56
CA LEU A 136 12.80 -26.95 11.88
C LEU A 136 13.85 -26.40 12.87
N PHE A 137 13.43 -25.96 14.06
CA PHE A 137 14.35 -25.43 15.08
C PHE A 137 14.87 -26.49 16.07
N GLU A 138 14.29 -27.69 16.09
CA GLU A 138 14.83 -28.85 16.82
C GLU A 138 16.07 -29.44 16.12
N GLU A 139 16.16 -29.35 14.79
CA GLU A 139 17.32 -29.80 13.99
C GLU A 139 18.65 -29.13 14.39
N GLU A 140 19.78 -29.77 14.08
CA GLU A 140 21.11 -29.20 14.33
C GLU A 140 21.34 -27.88 13.56
N PRO A 141 22.24 -26.99 14.04
CA PRO A 141 22.46 -25.68 13.43
C PRO A 141 22.82 -25.72 11.93
N ASN A 142 23.46 -26.79 11.48
CA ASN A 142 23.86 -26.98 10.08
C ASN A 142 22.61 -27.20 9.20
N GLY A 143 21.69 -28.07 9.65
CA GLY A 143 20.43 -28.32 8.95
C GLY A 143 19.56 -27.07 8.86
N LEU A 144 19.63 -26.17 9.84
CA LEU A 144 18.90 -24.91 9.80
C LEU A 144 19.36 -24.02 8.63
N SER A 145 20.68 -23.86 8.43
CA SER A 145 21.20 -23.08 7.28
C SER A 145 20.76 -23.70 5.95
N ASP A 146 20.89 -25.03 5.83
CA ASP A 146 20.52 -25.77 4.62
C ASP A 146 19.03 -25.64 4.24
N ARG A 147 18.16 -25.29 5.19
CA ARG A 147 16.73 -25.07 4.96
C ARG A 147 16.39 -23.63 4.57
N TRP A 148 17.07 -22.64 5.16
CA TRP A 148 16.80 -21.22 4.92
C TRP A 148 17.54 -20.67 3.70
N LEU A 149 18.77 -21.12 3.43
CA LEU A 149 19.57 -20.66 2.30
C LEU A 149 18.89 -20.88 0.93
N PRO A 150 18.24 -22.03 0.65
CA PRO A 150 17.52 -22.21 -0.61
C PRO A 150 16.32 -21.27 -0.77
N LEU A 151 15.69 -20.84 0.33
CA LEU A 151 14.63 -19.82 0.25
C LEU A 151 15.21 -18.49 -0.20
N GLU A 152 16.28 -18.05 0.43
CA GLU A 152 16.97 -16.82 0.05
C GLU A 152 17.37 -16.85 -1.43
N GLN A 153 18.02 -17.94 -1.87
CA GLN A 153 18.43 -18.10 -3.27
C GLN A 153 17.24 -18.03 -4.23
N ARG A 154 16.13 -18.69 -3.90
CA ARG A 154 14.90 -18.62 -4.72
C ARG A 154 14.36 -17.21 -4.79
N LEU A 155 14.28 -16.51 -3.65
CA LEU A 155 13.79 -15.15 -3.58
C LEU A 155 14.69 -14.16 -4.34
N ARG A 156 16.01 -14.35 -4.30
CA ARG A 156 16.96 -13.59 -5.12
C ARG A 156 16.74 -13.84 -6.61
N ASN A 157 16.45 -15.09 -7.00
CA ASN A 157 16.21 -15.47 -8.38
C ASN A 157 14.84 -15.00 -8.91
N THR A 158 13.83 -14.91 -8.05
CA THR A 158 12.49 -14.42 -8.40
C THR A 158 12.35 -12.91 -8.26
N ARG A 159 13.38 -12.19 -7.79
CA ARG A 159 13.34 -10.74 -7.66
C ARG A 159 13.09 -10.07 -9.01
N ARG A 160 12.18 -9.10 -9.04
CA ARG A 160 12.01 -8.22 -10.21
C ARG A 160 13.23 -7.30 -10.33
N GLN A 161 14.11 -7.58 -11.28
CA GLN A 161 15.24 -6.69 -11.59
C GLN A 161 14.73 -5.42 -12.30
N TYR A 162 15.52 -4.34 -12.22
CA TYR A 162 15.30 -3.16 -13.04
C TYR A 162 15.28 -3.56 -14.51
N THR A 163 14.12 -3.47 -15.15
CA THR A 163 14.00 -3.73 -16.58
C THR A 163 14.35 -2.45 -17.35
N PHE A 164 14.97 -2.60 -18.52
CA PHE A 164 15.19 -1.46 -19.41
C PHE A 164 13.87 -0.77 -19.78
N SER A 165 12.79 -1.55 -19.94
CA SER A 165 11.43 -1.05 -20.20
C SER A 165 10.91 -0.13 -19.09
N LEU A 166 11.15 -0.46 -17.82
CA LEU A 166 10.77 0.40 -16.70
C LEU A 166 11.52 1.74 -16.78
N PHE A 167 12.84 1.70 -16.96
CA PHE A 167 13.67 2.90 -17.05
C PHE A 167 13.23 3.77 -18.23
N ALA A 168 13.05 3.17 -19.41
CA ALA A 168 12.61 3.87 -20.60
C ALA A 168 11.24 4.55 -20.38
N GLN A 169 10.25 3.83 -19.83
CA GLN A 169 8.91 4.40 -19.61
C GLN A 169 8.91 5.51 -18.55
N THR A 170 9.64 5.35 -17.45
CA THR A 170 9.78 6.42 -16.45
C THR A 170 10.50 7.63 -17.03
N PHE A 171 11.58 7.40 -17.79
CA PHE A 171 12.32 8.46 -18.47
C PHE A 171 11.43 9.23 -19.44
N PHE A 172 10.72 8.54 -20.34
CA PHE A 172 9.84 9.19 -21.31
C PHE A 172 8.67 9.92 -20.65
N ALA A 173 8.07 9.38 -19.58
CA ALA A 173 7.01 10.10 -18.85
C ALA A 173 7.53 11.37 -18.19
N VAL A 174 8.70 11.33 -17.54
CA VAL A 174 9.31 12.51 -16.91
C VAL A 174 9.75 13.53 -17.96
N VAL A 175 10.39 13.09 -19.04
CA VAL A 175 10.82 13.98 -20.13
C VAL A 175 9.61 14.62 -20.80
N ALA A 176 8.56 13.86 -21.09
CA ALA A 176 7.33 14.39 -21.66
C ALA A 176 6.73 15.46 -20.74
N TRP A 177 6.62 15.19 -19.43
CA TRP A 177 6.13 16.16 -18.46
C TRP A 177 7.02 17.42 -18.36
N VAL A 178 8.35 17.28 -18.37
CA VAL A 178 9.28 18.42 -18.40
C VAL A 178 9.15 19.23 -19.68
N LEU A 179 9.02 18.57 -20.84
CA LEU A 179 8.79 19.24 -22.11
C LEU A 179 7.43 19.94 -22.13
N THR A 180 6.38 19.38 -21.50
CA THR A 180 5.11 20.06 -21.30
C THR A 180 5.29 21.33 -20.48
N ILE A 181 6.05 21.28 -19.37
CA ILE A 181 6.37 22.49 -18.59
C ILE A 181 7.07 23.52 -19.49
N ILE A 182 8.14 23.13 -20.18
CA ILE A 182 8.90 24.05 -21.03
C ILE A 182 8.01 24.65 -22.12
N GLY A 183 7.20 23.82 -22.79
CA GLY A 183 6.23 24.26 -23.80
C GLY A 183 5.28 25.30 -23.23
N SER A 184 4.60 24.97 -22.13
CA SER A 184 3.64 25.88 -21.49
C SER A 184 4.27 27.20 -21.03
N TYR A 185 5.57 27.23 -20.67
CA TYR A 185 6.31 28.46 -20.32
C TYR A 185 6.81 29.26 -21.53
N VAL A 186 7.24 28.59 -22.61
CA VAL A 186 7.91 29.23 -23.75
C VAL A 186 6.91 29.71 -24.80
N THR A 187 5.86 28.94 -25.09
CA THR A 187 4.96 29.24 -26.20
C THR A 187 3.75 30.05 -25.79
N SER A 188 3.21 29.83 -24.58
CA SER A 188 1.83 30.24 -24.28
C SER A 188 1.49 30.32 -22.78
N LEU A 189 2.28 31.06 -21.97
CA LEU A 189 1.90 31.35 -20.59
C LEU A 189 0.52 32.04 -20.54
N GLY A 190 -0.44 31.40 -19.88
CA GLY A 190 -1.82 31.90 -19.75
C GLY A 190 -2.84 31.36 -20.76
N GLN A 191 -2.47 30.49 -21.70
CA GLN A 191 -3.46 29.79 -22.55
C GLN A 191 -4.14 28.62 -21.82
N HIS A 192 -5.45 28.48 -22.05
CA HIS A 192 -6.33 27.50 -21.41
C HIS A 192 -5.96 26.03 -21.65
N SER A 193 -5.49 25.72 -22.85
CA SER A 193 -5.09 24.38 -23.30
C SER A 193 -3.78 23.91 -22.65
N GLU A 194 -2.84 24.82 -22.44
CA GLU A 194 -1.55 24.53 -21.81
C GLU A 194 -1.69 24.34 -20.30
N ALA A 195 -2.52 25.18 -19.65
CA ALA A 195 -2.86 25.02 -18.24
C ALA A 195 -3.46 23.64 -17.93
N LEU A 196 -4.30 23.13 -18.86
CA LEU A 196 -4.93 21.81 -18.79
C LEU A 196 -3.90 20.69 -18.81
N LEU A 197 -3.01 20.70 -19.78
CA LEU A 197 -1.96 19.69 -19.92
C LEU A 197 -1.03 19.70 -18.70
N LEU A 198 -0.74 20.89 -18.17
CA LEU A 198 0.11 21.06 -17.00
C LEU A 198 -0.54 20.54 -15.71
N SER A 199 -1.78 20.93 -15.40
CA SER A 199 -2.45 20.51 -14.16
C SER A 199 -2.72 19.01 -14.14
N SER A 200 -3.17 18.48 -15.28
CA SER A 200 -3.44 17.06 -15.45
C SER A 200 -2.14 16.24 -15.41
N GLY A 201 -1.09 16.70 -16.13
CA GLY A 201 0.29 16.20 -16.03
C GLY A 201 0.78 16.04 -14.60
N THR A 202 0.59 17.11 -13.85
CA THR A 202 0.99 17.21 -12.45
C THR A 202 0.23 16.21 -11.59
N LEU A 203 -1.03 15.89 -11.89
CA LEU A 203 -1.84 14.97 -11.11
C LEU A 203 -1.34 13.52 -11.17
N TRP A 204 -0.66 13.10 -12.24
CA TRP A 204 -0.15 11.73 -12.40
C TRP A 204 1.28 11.53 -11.88
N THR A 205 1.96 12.60 -11.43
CA THR A 205 3.37 12.53 -11.00
C THR A 205 3.60 11.63 -9.79
N TRP A 206 2.56 11.32 -9.00
CA TRP A 206 2.63 10.36 -7.90
C TRP A 206 3.06 8.95 -8.36
N LEU A 207 2.82 8.59 -9.62
CA LEU A 207 3.25 7.30 -10.18
C LEU A 207 4.76 7.12 -10.06
N VAL A 208 5.54 8.20 -10.20
CA VAL A 208 7.01 8.14 -10.18
C VAL A 208 7.55 7.60 -8.84
N PRO A 209 7.28 8.22 -7.68
CA PRO A 209 7.79 7.74 -6.39
C PRO A 209 7.19 6.40 -6.00
N ILE A 210 5.94 6.08 -6.41
CA ILE A 210 5.35 4.77 -6.12
C ILE A 210 6.04 3.68 -6.93
N VAL A 211 6.16 3.83 -8.25
CA VAL A 211 6.82 2.85 -9.12
C VAL A 211 8.30 2.70 -8.73
N LEU A 212 9.03 3.80 -8.55
CA LEU A 212 10.43 3.75 -8.16
C LEU A 212 10.63 3.23 -6.73
N GLY A 213 9.75 3.58 -5.79
CA GLY A 213 9.81 3.10 -4.41
C GLY A 213 9.55 1.61 -4.31
N TRP A 214 8.60 1.09 -5.07
CA TRP A 214 8.40 -0.35 -5.23
C TRP A 214 9.61 -1.03 -5.83
N MET A 215 10.30 -0.42 -6.79
CA MET A 215 11.49 -1.00 -7.39
C MET A 215 12.75 -0.88 -6.51
N ALA A 216 12.82 0.13 -5.64
CA ALA A 216 13.82 0.24 -4.58
C ALA A 216 13.58 -0.82 -3.50
N GLY A 217 12.32 -1.09 -3.17
CA GLY A 217 11.90 -2.18 -2.30
C GLY A 217 12.12 -3.57 -2.91
N GLU A 218 12.31 -4.56 -2.06
CA GLU A 218 12.52 -5.95 -2.47
C GLU A 218 11.20 -6.60 -2.93
N ILE A 219 10.84 -6.49 -4.22
CA ILE A 219 9.66 -7.15 -4.79
C ILE A 219 9.98 -8.55 -5.31
N ILE A 220 9.15 -9.53 -4.93
CA ILE A 220 9.28 -10.93 -5.33
C ILE A 220 8.24 -11.28 -6.39
N ARG A 221 8.70 -11.91 -7.49
CA ARG A 221 7.84 -12.50 -8.52
C ARG A 221 7.50 -13.97 -8.17
N GLY A 222 6.27 -14.27 -7.73
CA GLY A 222 5.74 -15.64 -7.63
C GLY A 222 5.74 -16.31 -6.24
N GLU A 223 5.31 -17.58 -6.18
CA GLU A 223 5.10 -18.37 -4.94
C GLU A 223 6.36 -18.39 -4.04
N SER A 224 6.35 -17.60 -2.96
CA SER A 224 7.54 -17.27 -2.19
C SER A 224 7.93 -18.30 -1.12
N ALA A 225 7.05 -19.25 -0.76
CA ALA A 225 7.31 -20.16 0.34
C ALA A 225 6.88 -21.60 0.04
N ARG A 226 7.86 -22.51 -0.01
CA ARG A 226 7.64 -23.97 -0.01
C ARG A 226 8.45 -24.66 1.08
N LEU A 227 8.72 -23.94 2.17
CA LEU A 227 9.21 -24.52 3.41
C LEU A 227 7.96 -25.03 4.14
N ARG A 228 7.85 -26.32 4.49
CA ARG A 228 6.61 -26.86 5.11
C ARG A 228 6.23 -26.14 6.40
N ALA A 229 7.20 -25.50 7.06
CA ALA A 229 7.02 -24.65 8.23
C ALA A 229 6.42 -23.26 7.91
N LEU A 230 6.58 -22.77 6.69
CA LEU A 230 6.13 -21.47 6.23
C LEU A 230 5.23 -21.67 5.01
N GLU A 231 3.94 -21.69 5.27
CA GLU A 231 2.95 -21.90 4.22
C GLU A 231 2.47 -20.54 3.72
N ALA A 232 2.44 -20.36 2.39
CA ALA A 232 1.75 -19.24 1.77
C ALA A 232 0.23 -19.48 1.82
N SER A 233 -0.33 -19.51 3.03
CA SER A 233 -1.74 -19.75 3.28
C SER A 233 -2.40 -18.53 3.92
N SER A 234 -3.61 -18.23 3.47
CA SER A 234 -4.43 -17.21 4.09
C SER A 234 -5.23 -17.80 5.24
N GLY A 235 -5.05 -17.25 6.44
CA GLY A 235 -5.98 -17.45 7.56
C GLY A 235 -5.35 -18.29 8.66
N PHE A 236 -6.12 -19.18 9.28
CA PHE A 236 -5.56 -20.19 10.18
C PHE A 236 -5.03 -21.37 9.36
N ILE A 237 -3.89 -21.93 9.73
CA ILE A 237 -3.43 -23.20 9.16
C ILE A 237 -4.33 -24.30 9.71
N ASN A 238 -4.93 -25.08 8.81
CA ASN A 238 -6.02 -26.02 9.11
C ASN A 238 -7.20 -25.30 9.79
N PRO A 239 -7.99 -24.49 9.05
CA PRO A 239 -9.23 -23.96 9.60
C PRO A 239 -10.10 -25.14 10.05
N PRO A 240 -10.80 -25.06 11.19
CA PRO A 240 -11.78 -26.09 11.54
C PRO A 240 -12.74 -26.28 10.35
N SER A 241 -13.27 -27.50 10.15
CA SER A 241 -14.12 -27.80 8.97
C SER A 241 -15.35 -26.87 8.87
N THR A 242 -15.70 -26.19 9.96
CA THR A 242 -16.47 -24.95 9.97
C THR A 242 -15.71 -23.84 9.25
N ARG A 243 -16.00 -23.70 7.95
CA ARG A 243 -15.66 -22.52 7.13
C ARG A 243 -15.73 -21.27 7.99
N VAL A 244 -14.62 -20.54 8.14
CA VAL A 244 -14.63 -19.16 8.68
C VAL A 244 -15.76 -18.46 7.96
N HIS A 245 -16.81 -18.09 8.71
CA HIS A 245 -18.10 -17.74 8.11
C HIS A 245 -17.90 -16.76 6.96
N GLU A 246 -18.43 -17.12 5.79
CA GLU A 246 -18.67 -16.19 4.71
C GLU A 246 -19.65 -15.15 5.25
N ALA A 247 -19.14 -13.95 5.54
CA ALA A 247 -19.96 -12.88 6.04
C ALA A 247 -20.57 -12.19 4.81
N PHE A 248 -21.81 -12.56 4.51
CA PHE A 248 -22.63 -11.99 3.44
C PHE A 248 -22.08 -12.21 2.02
N TRP A 249 -21.05 -11.46 1.62
CA TRP A 249 -20.49 -11.40 0.26
C TRP A 249 -18.96 -11.59 0.19
N GLY A 250 -18.33 -12.02 1.29
CA GLY A 250 -16.89 -12.23 1.29
C GLY A 250 -16.36 -12.93 2.53
N LYS A 251 -15.09 -13.33 2.44
CA LYS A 251 -14.35 -13.86 3.59
C LYS A 251 -13.99 -12.72 4.52
N VAL A 252 -14.16 -12.90 5.83
CA VAL A 252 -13.79 -11.90 6.84
C VAL A 252 -12.31 -11.52 6.71
N GLN A 253 -11.44 -12.49 6.44
CA GLN A 253 -10.02 -12.24 6.19
C GLN A 253 -9.77 -11.28 5.01
N GLY A 254 -10.57 -11.39 3.95
CA GLY A 254 -10.51 -10.58 2.73
C GLY A 254 -9.09 -10.36 2.20
N ASP A 255 -8.70 -9.09 2.13
CA ASP A 255 -7.47 -8.64 1.45
C ASP A 255 -6.18 -9.17 2.04
N GLU A 256 -6.18 -9.53 3.33
CA GLU A 256 -5.00 -10.15 3.95
C GLU A 256 -4.62 -11.45 3.22
N ALA A 257 -5.62 -12.15 2.66
CA ALA A 257 -5.45 -13.38 1.90
C ALA A 257 -4.90 -13.19 0.48
N CYS A 258 -5.00 -11.97 -0.07
CA CYS A 258 -4.72 -11.70 -1.48
C CYS A 258 -3.24 -11.42 -1.69
N GLN A 259 -2.55 -12.21 -2.52
CA GLN A 259 -1.16 -11.93 -2.88
C GLN A 259 -1.05 -10.60 -3.64
N GLY A 260 0.07 -9.91 -3.44
CA GLY A 260 0.42 -8.73 -4.21
C GLY A 260 0.68 -7.48 -3.36
N PRO A 261 1.52 -6.55 -3.86
CA PRO A 261 1.88 -5.31 -3.17
C PRO A 261 0.69 -4.41 -2.82
N ALA A 262 -0.35 -4.39 -3.66
CA ALA A 262 -1.55 -3.60 -3.43
C ALA A 262 -2.30 -4.02 -2.15
N TYR A 263 -2.09 -5.24 -1.65
CA TYR A 263 -2.76 -5.78 -0.47
C TYR A 263 -1.90 -5.78 0.80
N ASN A 264 -0.66 -5.26 0.76
CA ASN A 264 0.21 -5.24 1.95
C ASN A 264 -0.38 -4.39 3.08
N TYR A 265 -1.20 -3.38 2.78
CA TYR A 265 -1.94 -2.62 3.78
C TYR A 265 -2.79 -3.51 4.70
N ALA A 266 -3.23 -4.68 4.25
CA ALA A 266 -4.06 -5.58 5.03
C ALA A 266 -3.27 -6.44 6.03
N ARG A 267 -1.92 -6.46 5.92
CA ARG A 267 -1.02 -7.29 6.75
C ARG A 267 -0.31 -6.51 7.86
N ILE A 268 -0.65 -5.23 8.03
CA ILE A 268 0.01 -4.34 9.00
C ILE A 268 -0.01 -4.84 10.44
N LEU A 269 -0.96 -5.72 10.80
CA LEU A 269 -1.10 -6.27 12.15
C LEU A 269 -0.54 -7.71 12.28
N THR A 270 -0.49 -8.46 11.17
CA THR A 270 -0.09 -9.86 11.20
C THR A 270 1.39 -10.07 10.85
N TYR A 271 1.96 -9.23 10.00
CA TYR A 271 3.38 -9.30 9.67
C TYR A 271 4.31 -9.05 10.89
N PRO A 272 4.10 -8.04 11.76
CA PRO A 272 4.95 -7.86 12.92
C PRO A 272 4.92 -9.06 13.88
N LYS A 273 3.78 -9.75 13.99
CA LYS A 273 3.65 -10.97 14.79
C LYS A 273 4.46 -12.12 14.19
N LEU A 274 4.36 -12.32 12.87
CA LEU A 274 5.16 -13.31 12.13
C LEU A 274 6.66 -13.07 12.33
N ARG A 275 7.10 -11.82 12.16
CA ARG A 275 8.48 -11.39 12.39
C ARG A 275 8.97 -11.75 13.80
N HIS A 276 8.23 -11.32 14.84
CA HIS A 276 8.63 -11.60 16.22
C HIS A 276 8.73 -13.09 16.50
N ARG A 277 7.78 -13.90 16.00
CA ARG A 277 7.83 -15.36 16.16
C ARG A 277 9.09 -15.98 15.57
N ILE A 278 9.47 -15.60 14.35
CA ILE A 278 10.67 -16.11 13.70
C ILE A 278 11.92 -15.64 14.45
N VAL A 279 12.01 -14.35 14.76
CA VAL A 279 13.14 -13.78 15.51
C VAL A 279 13.33 -14.45 16.87
N ASP A 280 12.26 -14.64 17.63
CA ASP A 280 12.33 -15.24 18.97
C ASP A 280 12.71 -16.73 18.91
N ALA A 281 12.30 -17.45 17.85
CA ALA A 281 12.75 -18.83 17.62
C ALA A 281 14.26 -18.90 17.35
N PHE A 282 14.80 -17.98 16.54
CA PHE A 282 16.25 -17.88 16.32
C PHE A 282 17.01 -17.49 17.60
N VAL A 283 16.46 -16.60 18.43
CA VAL A 283 17.06 -16.25 19.73
C VAL A 283 17.09 -17.47 20.65
N ALA A 284 15.98 -18.18 20.80
CA ALA A 284 15.91 -19.39 21.62
C ALA A 284 16.89 -20.47 21.15
N LYS A 285 17.05 -20.64 19.83
CA LYS A 285 18.03 -21.58 19.25
C LYS A 285 19.48 -21.15 19.50
N ARG A 286 19.78 -19.84 19.41
CA ARG A 286 21.11 -19.31 19.74
C ARG A 286 21.44 -19.59 21.20
N ASP A 287 20.52 -19.30 22.11
CA ASP A 287 20.74 -19.41 23.55
C ASP A 287 20.92 -20.89 23.96
N SER A 288 20.19 -21.82 23.34
CA SER A 288 20.37 -23.27 23.59
C SER A 288 21.72 -23.80 23.09
N VAL A 289 22.18 -23.37 21.91
CA VAL A 289 23.51 -23.73 21.38
C VAL A 289 24.63 -23.16 22.25
N GLN A 290 24.47 -21.94 22.77
CA GLN A 290 25.44 -21.35 23.69
C GLN A 290 25.51 -22.10 25.02
N ALA A 291 24.35 -22.48 25.58
CA ALA A 291 24.28 -23.27 26.81
C ALA A 291 24.95 -24.65 26.66
N GLN A 292 24.73 -25.33 25.54
CA GLN A 292 25.38 -26.62 25.24
C GLN A 292 26.91 -26.48 25.13
N ARG A 293 27.41 -25.39 24.54
CA ARG A 293 28.85 -25.12 24.46
C ARG A 293 29.48 -24.85 25.82
N ALA A 294 28.80 -24.09 26.67
CA ALA A 294 29.28 -23.81 28.03
C ALA A 294 29.39 -25.09 28.88
N GLN A 295 28.54 -26.09 28.63
CA GLN A 295 28.60 -27.39 29.31
C GLN A 295 29.68 -28.34 28.76
N ALA A 296 30.17 -28.11 27.54
CA ALA A 296 31.15 -28.98 26.88
C ALA A 296 32.61 -28.57 27.12
N ASP A 297 32.88 -27.42 27.75
CA ASP A 297 34.23 -26.97 28.08
C ASP A 297 34.73 -27.63 29.40
N PRO A 298 35.71 -28.54 29.38
CA PRO A 298 36.10 -29.35 30.54
C PRO A 298 36.99 -28.64 31.57
N SER A 299 37.18 -27.33 31.45
CA SER A 299 38.27 -26.61 32.13
C SER A 299 37.91 -25.98 33.48
N GLU A 300 36.67 -26.13 33.97
CA GLU A 300 36.32 -25.81 35.37
C GLU A 300 36.17 -27.06 36.25
N PRO A 301 36.72 -27.07 37.48
CA PRO A 301 36.58 -28.20 38.39
C PRO A 301 35.12 -28.31 38.84
N VAL A 302 34.48 -29.37 38.37
CA VAL A 302 33.13 -29.78 38.77
C VAL A 302 33.09 -30.07 40.28
N GLN A 303 32.63 -29.11 41.08
CA GLN A 303 31.95 -29.45 42.33
C GLN A 303 30.62 -30.08 41.94
N GLY A 304 30.58 -31.42 42.06
CA GLY A 304 29.45 -32.23 41.63
C GLY A 304 28.11 -31.70 42.19
N PRO A 305 27.14 -31.37 41.33
CA PRO A 305 25.78 -31.13 41.79
C PRO A 305 25.20 -32.48 42.19
N ARG A 306 24.87 -32.58 43.47
CA ARG A 306 24.02 -33.61 44.07
C ARG A 306 22.81 -33.85 43.14
N ARG A 307 22.73 -35.06 42.62
CA ARG A 307 21.69 -35.59 41.74
C ARG A 307 20.34 -35.60 42.46
N ASN A 308 19.67 -34.45 42.53
CA ASN A 308 18.27 -34.38 42.85
C ASN A 308 17.49 -34.44 41.54
N ASN A 309 16.84 -35.59 41.32
CA ASN A 309 15.86 -35.84 40.28
C ASN A 309 14.63 -34.95 40.47
N THR A 310 14.77 -33.67 40.14
CA THR A 310 13.63 -32.75 40.01
C THR A 310 13.75 -32.12 38.64
N ASN A 311 12.98 -32.70 37.71
CA ASN A 311 12.47 -32.06 36.50
C ASN A 311 13.48 -31.14 35.83
N LEU A 312 14.30 -31.74 34.96
CA LEU A 312 14.76 -31.04 33.76
C LEU A 312 13.49 -30.65 33.00
N ALA A 313 12.88 -29.55 33.42
CA ALA A 313 11.90 -28.83 32.65
C ALA A 313 12.68 -28.40 31.40
N GLU A 314 12.66 -29.29 30.41
CA GLU A 314 12.29 -28.96 29.05
C GLU A 314 12.02 -27.45 28.99
N ALA A 315 13.00 -26.68 28.55
CA ALA A 315 12.73 -25.42 27.89
C ALA A 315 12.04 -25.72 26.54
N ALA A 316 11.05 -26.61 26.56
CA ALA A 316 10.03 -26.71 25.55
C ALA A 316 9.39 -25.33 25.57
N LEU A 317 9.46 -24.64 24.43
CA LEU A 317 8.57 -23.52 24.18
C LEU A 317 7.19 -23.94 24.72
N PRO A 318 6.57 -23.17 25.64
CA PRO A 318 5.24 -23.52 26.11
C PRO A 318 4.39 -23.77 24.87
N PRO A 319 3.49 -24.77 24.87
CA PRO A 319 2.65 -25.14 23.73
C PRO A 319 1.66 -24.02 23.46
N ASN A 320 2.17 -22.88 23.01
CA ASN A 320 1.45 -21.66 22.80
C ASN A 320 0.84 -21.83 21.42
N HIS A 321 -0.37 -22.37 21.44
CA HIS A 321 -1.22 -22.60 20.28
C HIS A 321 -1.13 -21.41 19.33
N ASP A 322 -1.06 -21.73 18.04
CA ASP A 322 -1.06 -20.84 16.89
C ASP A 322 -1.92 -19.58 17.13
N LYS A 323 -1.25 -18.47 17.47
CA LYS A 323 -1.84 -17.14 17.64
C LYS A 323 -1.31 -16.23 16.54
N PRO A 324 -1.81 -16.36 15.30
CA PRO A 324 -1.31 -15.61 14.15
C PRO A 324 -1.69 -14.12 14.21
N TYR A 325 -2.68 -13.75 15.02
CA TYR A 325 -3.14 -12.38 15.20
C TYR A 325 -2.60 -11.80 16.52
N MET A 326 -2.05 -10.59 16.42
CA MET A 326 -1.55 -9.80 17.54
C MET A 326 -2.69 -9.30 18.44
N ASP A 327 -2.63 -9.54 19.75
CA ASP A 327 -3.62 -9.01 20.68
C ASP A 327 -3.58 -7.47 20.72
N TRP A 328 -4.74 -6.83 20.95
CA TRP A 328 -4.80 -5.36 21.02
C TRP A 328 -3.85 -4.74 22.05
N LYS A 329 -3.57 -5.46 23.15
CA LYS A 329 -2.58 -5.04 24.15
C LYS A 329 -1.17 -4.97 23.56
N ASP A 330 -0.80 -5.97 22.77
CA ASP A 330 0.50 -6.04 22.08
C ASP A 330 0.61 -4.93 21.01
N VAL A 331 -0.48 -4.68 20.26
CA VAL A 331 -0.53 -3.61 19.26
C VAL A 331 -0.29 -2.24 19.92
N VAL A 332 -0.99 -1.98 21.04
CA VAL A 332 -0.85 -0.72 21.79
C VAL A 332 0.49 -0.64 22.52
N ALA A 333 1.13 -1.75 22.87
CA ALA A 333 2.45 -1.75 23.49
C ALA A 333 3.59 -1.58 22.47
N SER A 334 3.39 -1.98 21.20
CA SER A 334 4.43 -1.95 20.18
C SER A 334 4.73 -0.52 19.70
N SER A 335 5.91 0.00 20.07
CA SER A 335 6.45 1.27 19.55
C SER A 335 6.66 1.22 18.04
N ASP A 336 7.24 0.12 17.56
CA ASP A 336 7.62 -0.06 16.16
C ASP A 336 6.40 -0.05 15.24
N TRP A 337 5.35 -0.78 15.62
CA TRP A 337 4.11 -0.80 14.85
C TRP A 337 3.48 0.59 14.78
N LYS A 338 3.40 1.31 15.92
CA LYS A 338 2.86 2.68 15.94
C LYS A 338 3.65 3.62 15.04
N TRP A 339 4.98 3.58 15.15
CA TRP A 339 5.85 4.41 14.31
C TRP A 339 5.64 4.11 12.83
N ASN A 340 5.64 2.83 12.46
CA ASN A 340 5.44 2.40 11.08
C ASN A 340 4.06 2.82 10.55
N PHE A 341 3.00 2.61 11.34
CA PHE A 341 1.63 2.95 10.95
C PHE A 341 1.42 4.47 10.80
N MET A 342 1.91 5.27 11.75
CA MET A 342 1.78 6.73 11.72
C MET A 342 2.59 7.34 10.58
N THR A 343 3.84 6.91 10.41
CA THR A 343 4.72 7.41 9.35
C THR A 343 4.19 7.05 7.97
N SER A 344 3.68 5.81 7.79
CA SER A 344 3.09 5.38 6.51
C SER A 344 1.85 6.21 6.14
N ASN A 345 0.97 6.50 7.11
CA ASN A 345 -0.20 7.36 6.86
C ASN A 345 0.22 8.80 6.58
N ALA A 346 1.19 9.34 7.32
CA ALA A 346 1.67 10.71 7.10
C ALA A 346 2.22 10.89 5.68
N ILE A 347 3.05 9.96 5.21
CA ILE A 347 3.60 9.99 3.85
C ILE A 347 2.50 9.79 2.80
N ALA A 348 1.53 8.90 3.06
CA ALA A 348 0.40 8.68 2.16
C ALA A 348 -0.48 9.92 1.99
N VAL A 349 -0.81 10.62 3.09
CA VAL A 349 -1.52 11.91 3.05
C VAL A 349 -0.69 12.94 2.29
N PHE A 350 0.61 13.03 2.60
CA PHE A 350 1.53 13.98 2.00
C PHE A 350 1.63 13.80 0.48
N LEU A 351 1.82 12.57 -0.02
CA LEU A 351 1.85 12.32 -1.47
C LEU A 351 0.49 12.62 -2.12
N GLN A 352 -0.61 12.09 -1.56
CA GLN A 352 -1.94 12.23 -2.14
C GLN A 352 -2.32 13.71 -2.30
N TRP A 353 -2.21 14.49 -1.22
CA TRP A 353 -2.63 15.89 -1.23
C TRP A 353 -1.54 16.83 -1.73
N GLY A 354 -0.27 16.47 -1.69
CA GLY A 354 0.80 17.23 -2.34
C GLY A 354 0.65 17.22 -3.86
N VAL A 355 0.42 16.04 -4.45
CA VAL A 355 0.22 15.91 -5.91
C VAL A 355 -1.17 16.39 -6.32
N THR A 356 -2.25 15.90 -5.70
CA THR A 356 -3.62 16.33 -6.06
C THR A 356 -3.82 17.82 -5.76
N GLY A 357 -3.33 18.29 -4.62
CA GLY A 357 -3.37 19.71 -4.26
C GLY A 357 -2.60 20.58 -5.24
N SER A 358 -1.50 20.09 -5.82
CA SER A 358 -0.76 20.87 -6.82
C SER A 358 -1.54 21.04 -8.11
N ALA A 359 -2.20 19.98 -8.59
CA ALA A 359 -3.10 20.05 -9.73
C ALA A 359 -4.30 20.98 -9.44
N ILE A 360 -4.85 20.94 -8.22
CA ILE A 360 -5.92 21.85 -7.78
C ILE A 360 -5.42 23.30 -7.75
N VAL A 361 -4.25 23.58 -7.16
CA VAL A 361 -3.69 24.94 -7.09
C VAL A 361 -3.50 25.52 -8.48
N ILE A 362 -2.93 24.74 -9.41
CA ILE A 362 -2.79 25.15 -10.81
C ILE A 362 -4.19 25.42 -11.38
N SER A 363 -5.13 24.47 -11.33
CA SER A 363 -6.44 24.65 -11.97
C SER A 363 -7.36 25.68 -11.31
N TYR A 364 -7.26 25.91 -10.00
CA TYR A 364 -8.15 26.77 -9.23
C TYR A 364 -7.72 28.23 -9.28
N LEU A 365 -6.40 28.47 -9.30
CA LEU A 365 -5.82 29.81 -9.33
C LEU A 365 -5.51 30.28 -10.75
N THR A 366 -5.54 29.40 -11.74
CA THR A 366 -5.46 29.79 -13.16
C THR A 366 -6.85 30.21 -13.63
N GLU A 367 -6.92 31.36 -14.30
CA GLU A 367 -8.14 32.02 -14.78
C GLU A 367 -9.06 32.57 -13.67
N VAL A 368 -10.37 32.54 -13.92
CA VAL A 368 -11.46 32.92 -13.02
C VAL A 368 -11.31 32.12 -11.73
N ARG A 369 -10.69 32.75 -10.72
CA ARG A 369 -10.38 32.10 -9.44
C ARG A 369 -11.63 31.46 -8.85
N GLY A 370 -11.62 30.13 -8.73
CA GLY A 370 -12.81 29.41 -8.30
C GLY A 370 -12.75 27.91 -8.59
N LEU A 371 -13.74 27.20 -8.04
CA LEU A 371 -13.90 25.78 -8.29
C LEU A 371 -14.56 25.60 -9.68
N GLY A 372 -13.77 25.31 -10.69
CA GLY A 372 -14.24 24.89 -12.02
C GLY A 372 -14.40 23.37 -12.13
N CYS A 373 -14.81 22.88 -13.31
CA CYS A 373 -14.94 21.44 -13.58
C CYS A 373 -13.65 20.66 -13.35
N ARG A 374 -12.50 21.22 -13.77
CA ARG A 374 -11.17 20.60 -13.62
C ARG A 374 -10.76 20.49 -12.15
N SER A 375 -10.57 21.62 -11.47
CA SER A 375 -10.26 21.66 -10.04
C SER A 375 -11.28 20.90 -9.17
N GLY A 376 -12.57 20.92 -9.52
CA GLY A 376 -13.62 20.13 -8.88
C GLY A 376 -13.46 18.63 -9.10
N SER A 377 -13.10 18.20 -10.32
CA SER A 377 -12.78 16.80 -10.63
C SER A 377 -11.57 16.30 -9.84
N TYR A 378 -10.49 17.10 -9.76
CA TYR A 378 -9.30 16.74 -8.99
C TYR A 378 -9.59 16.69 -7.48
N LEU A 379 -10.40 17.62 -6.97
CA LEU A 379 -10.87 17.59 -5.60
C LEU A 379 -11.70 16.34 -5.31
N LEU A 380 -12.64 15.99 -6.20
CA LEU A 380 -13.44 14.76 -6.10
C LEU A 380 -12.51 13.54 -6.08
N TYR A 381 -11.53 13.48 -6.99
CA TYR A 381 -10.55 12.41 -7.04
C TYR A 381 -9.78 12.26 -5.72
N GLY A 382 -9.29 13.36 -5.16
CA GLY A 382 -8.58 13.35 -3.87
C GLY A 382 -9.46 12.91 -2.69
N LEU A 383 -10.72 13.35 -2.66
CA LEU A 383 -11.69 12.97 -1.63
C LEU A 383 -12.05 11.48 -1.71
N LEU A 384 -12.37 10.97 -2.89
CA LEU A 384 -12.69 9.55 -3.09
C LEU A 384 -11.48 8.64 -2.82
N ALA A 385 -10.28 9.05 -3.21
CA ALA A 385 -9.04 8.33 -2.90
C ALA A 385 -8.81 8.22 -1.38
N THR A 386 -9.03 9.33 -0.65
CA THR A 386 -8.91 9.38 0.81
C THR A 386 -10.01 8.53 1.48
N PHE A 387 -11.24 8.60 0.97
CA PHE A 387 -12.37 7.84 1.51
C PHE A 387 -12.18 6.34 1.32
N ALA A 388 -11.74 5.90 0.13
CA ALA A 388 -11.38 4.51 -0.12
C ALA A 388 -10.30 4.01 0.85
N HIS A 389 -9.24 4.79 1.06
CA HIS A 389 -8.17 4.48 2.02
C HIS A 389 -8.70 4.28 3.44
N VAL A 390 -9.52 5.21 3.95
CA VAL A 390 -10.10 5.12 5.29
C VAL A 390 -11.02 3.89 5.43
N LEU A 391 -11.88 3.63 4.44
CA LEU A 391 -12.76 2.46 4.45
C LEU A 391 -11.98 1.14 4.46
N LEU A 392 -10.94 1.04 3.62
CA LEU A 392 -10.12 -0.17 3.52
C LEU A 392 -9.29 -0.38 4.79
N LEU A 393 -8.65 0.65 5.35
CA LEU A 393 -7.96 0.53 6.64
C LEU A 393 -8.91 0.15 7.77
N THR A 394 -10.09 0.78 7.84
CA THR A 394 -11.10 0.43 8.84
C THR A 394 -11.48 -1.04 8.72
N SER A 395 -11.64 -1.56 7.49
CA SER A 395 -11.92 -2.97 7.25
C SER A 395 -10.83 -3.90 7.80
N VAL A 396 -9.56 -3.49 7.76
CA VAL A 396 -8.43 -4.27 8.31
C VAL A 396 -8.53 -4.40 9.82
N PHE A 397 -8.80 -3.30 10.52
CA PHE A 397 -8.96 -3.33 11.98
C PHE A 397 -10.20 -4.14 12.42
N LEU A 398 -11.31 -4.03 11.68
CA LEU A 398 -12.52 -4.82 11.95
C LEU A 398 -12.28 -6.31 11.69
N SER A 399 -11.67 -6.66 10.55
CA SER A 399 -11.29 -8.03 10.23
C SER A 399 -10.34 -8.61 11.28
N HIS A 400 -9.31 -7.86 11.69
CA HIS A 400 -8.39 -8.27 12.74
C HIS A 400 -9.10 -8.50 14.07
N HIS A 401 -10.04 -7.62 14.45
CA HIS A 401 -10.82 -7.80 15.67
C HIS A 401 -11.61 -9.12 15.66
N VAL A 402 -12.27 -9.42 14.54
CA VAL A 402 -13.05 -10.65 14.38
C VAL A 402 -12.14 -11.88 14.41
N MET A 403 -11.00 -11.83 13.72
CA MET A 403 -10.02 -12.92 13.72
C MET A 403 -9.40 -13.15 15.10
N LEU A 404 -9.20 -12.09 15.89
CA LEU A 404 -8.78 -12.21 17.30
C LEU A 404 -9.84 -12.89 18.17
N LEU A 405 -11.12 -12.60 17.96
CA LEU A 405 -12.20 -13.28 18.68
C LEU A 405 -12.22 -14.77 18.33
N TYR A 406 -12.11 -15.11 17.04
CA TYR A 406 -11.97 -16.50 16.61
C TYR A 406 -10.75 -17.20 17.23
N GLN A 407 -9.61 -16.50 17.32
CA GLN A 407 -8.39 -17.01 17.94
C GLN A 407 -8.58 -17.30 19.44
N ARG A 408 -9.38 -16.49 20.15
CA ARG A 408 -9.66 -16.67 21.59
C ARG A 408 -10.70 -17.75 21.86
N GLU A 409 -11.66 -17.93 20.96
CA GLU A 409 -12.72 -18.94 21.09
C GLU A 409 -12.27 -20.37 20.72
N ARG A 410 -11.07 -20.54 20.14
CA ARG A 410 -10.55 -21.86 19.74
C ARG A 410 -10.38 -22.75 20.99
N PRO A 411 -11.14 -23.86 21.14
CA PRO A 411 -10.99 -24.74 22.30
C PRO A 411 -9.63 -25.46 22.24
N VAL A 412 -9.01 -25.61 23.41
CA VAL A 412 -7.66 -26.20 23.60
C VAL A 412 -7.62 -27.70 23.26
N ASP A 413 -8.76 -28.39 23.22
CA ASP A 413 -8.85 -29.82 22.90
C ASP A 413 -9.61 -30.08 21.60
N ALA A 414 -8.86 -30.21 20.50
CA ALA A 414 -9.37 -30.52 19.16
C ALA A 414 -9.96 -31.95 19.01
N THR A 415 -9.94 -32.76 20.07
CA THR A 415 -10.30 -34.18 20.00
C THR A 415 -11.76 -34.50 20.34
N ARG A 416 -12.57 -33.56 20.85
CA ARG A 416 -13.97 -33.89 21.23
C ARG A 416 -15.04 -32.80 21.10
N ALA A 417 -14.73 -31.60 20.64
CA ALA A 417 -15.75 -30.56 20.52
C ALA A 417 -16.59 -30.77 19.26
N THR A 418 -17.77 -31.37 19.43
CA THR A 418 -18.87 -31.30 18.46
C THR A 418 -19.17 -29.84 18.14
N TYR A 419 -19.19 -29.56 16.84
CA TYR A 419 -19.28 -28.26 16.19
C TYR A 419 -20.43 -27.38 16.68
N GLU A 420 -20.17 -26.49 17.65
CA GLU A 420 -21.04 -25.34 17.88
C GLU A 420 -20.50 -24.13 17.11
N THR A 421 -21.34 -23.58 16.23
CA THR A 421 -21.16 -22.30 15.55
C THR A 421 -20.74 -21.19 16.52
N PRO A 422 -19.94 -20.18 16.10
CA PRO A 422 -19.56 -19.07 16.96
C PRO A 422 -20.83 -18.42 17.55
N ARG A 423 -20.96 -18.52 18.87
CA ARG A 423 -22.18 -18.17 19.62
C ARG A 423 -22.42 -16.66 19.67
N SER A 424 -21.37 -15.84 19.49
CA SER A 424 -21.49 -14.39 19.70
C SER A 424 -22.09 -13.67 18.48
N THR A 425 -23.27 -13.09 18.68
CA THR A 425 -23.92 -12.15 17.74
C THR A 425 -22.99 -11.00 17.33
N GLN A 426 -22.07 -10.59 18.21
CA GLN A 426 -21.07 -9.55 17.95
C GLN A 426 -20.12 -9.94 16.81
N ILE A 427 -19.60 -11.18 16.79
CA ILE A 427 -18.68 -11.66 15.75
C ILE A 427 -19.34 -11.57 14.37
N LYS A 428 -20.62 -11.94 14.29
CA LYS A 428 -21.39 -11.89 13.03
C LYS A 428 -21.57 -10.45 12.53
N TRP A 429 -21.94 -9.52 13.42
CA TRP A 429 -22.15 -8.12 13.03
C TRP A 429 -20.85 -7.40 12.66
N VAL A 430 -19.79 -7.55 13.47
CA VAL A 430 -18.49 -6.94 13.18
C VAL A 430 -17.89 -7.56 11.91
N GLY A 431 -18.02 -8.87 11.71
CA GLY A 431 -17.58 -9.55 10.48
C GLY A 431 -18.30 -9.04 9.23
N ARG A 432 -19.63 -8.82 9.31
CA ARG A 432 -20.40 -8.20 8.22
C ARG A 432 -19.95 -6.76 7.96
N LEU A 433 -19.73 -5.97 9.02
CA LEU A 433 -19.24 -4.59 8.88
C LEU A 433 -17.85 -4.54 8.23
N ALA A 434 -16.96 -5.47 8.58
CA ALA A 434 -15.63 -5.59 7.96
C ALA A 434 -15.73 -5.88 6.45
N VAL A 435 -16.61 -6.81 6.05
CA VAL A 435 -16.82 -7.12 4.63
C VAL A 435 -17.50 -5.97 3.89
N LEU A 436 -18.51 -5.32 4.48
CA LEU A 436 -19.19 -4.18 3.87
C LEU A 436 -18.26 -2.98 3.67
N THR A 437 -17.51 -2.58 4.71
CA THR A 437 -16.54 -1.48 4.61
C THR A 437 -15.47 -1.75 3.56
N ARG A 438 -14.96 -3.00 3.46
CA ARG A 438 -14.07 -3.42 2.38
C ARG A 438 -14.72 -3.30 1.01
N PHE A 439 -15.91 -3.87 0.84
CA PHE A 439 -16.63 -3.84 -0.43
C PHE A 439 -16.87 -2.41 -0.91
N PHE A 440 -17.33 -1.52 -0.02
CA PHE A 440 -17.51 -0.11 -0.35
C PHE A 440 -16.18 0.57 -0.66
N GLY A 441 -15.13 0.33 0.12
CA GLY A 441 -13.80 0.90 -0.13
C GLY A 441 -13.25 0.53 -1.50
N LYS A 442 -13.37 -0.75 -1.90
CA LYS A 442 -12.98 -1.24 -3.23
C LYS A 442 -13.83 -0.62 -4.34
N SER A 443 -15.14 -0.60 -4.17
CA SER A 443 -16.06 0.01 -5.14
C SER A 443 -15.75 1.49 -5.35
N VAL A 444 -15.48 2.25 -4.28
CA VAL A 444 -15.05 3.65 -4.37
C VAL A 444 -13.73 3.77 -5.13
N ALA A 445 -12.74 2.91 -4.85
CA ALA A 445 -11.48 2.94 -5.59
C ALA A 445 -11.68 2.64 -7.08
N VAL A 446 -12.50 1.65 -7.44
CA VAL A 446 -12.83 1.34 -8.84
C VAL A 446 -13.51 2.52 -9.53
N ILE A 447 -14.53 3.10 -8.89
CA ILE A 447 -15.22 4.29 -9.42
C ILE A 447 -14.24 5.45 -9.58
N ASN A 448 -13.35 5.67 -8.61
CA ASN A 448 -12.38 6.76 -8.65
C ASN A 448 -11.30 6.55 -9.73
N ALA A 449 -10.90 5.30 -10.00
CA ALA A 449 -10.00 4.95 -11.09
C ALA A 449 -10.64 5.19 -12.46
N ILE A 450 -11.92 4.85 -12.61
CA ILE A 450 -12.69 5.16 -13.82
C ILE A 450 -12.81 6.69 -13.97
N TRP A 451 -13.12 7.38 -12.87
CA TRP A 451 -13.29 8.83 -12.85
C TRP A 451 -12.04 9.57 -13.32
N ILE A 452 -10.85 9.22 -12.82
CA ILE A 452 -9.62 9.92 -13.21
C ILE A 452 -9.25 9.68 -14.69
N ILE A 453 -9.51 8.47 -15.20
CA ILE A 453 -9.31 8.14 -16.61
C ILE A 453 -10.29 8.93 -17.49
N LEU A 454 -11.58 8.90 -17.15
CA LEU A 454 -12.61 9.64 -17.89
C LEU A 454 -12.38 11.15 -17.82
N SER A 455 -12.00 11.68 -16.65
CA SER A 455 -11.67 13.09 -16.48
C SER A 455 -10.49 13.51 -17.36
N SER A 456 -9.46 12.65 -17.47
CA SER A 456 -8.33 12.88 -18.39
C SER A 456 -8.79 12.89 -19.85
N ILE A 457 -9.72 12.01 -20.23
CA ILE A 457 -10.28 11.99 -21.60
C ILE A 457 -11.15 13.23 -21.85
N PHE A 458 -12.01 13.61 -20.90
CA PHE A 458 -12.86 14.82 -20.97
C PHE A 458 -12.04 16.09 -21.12
N GLU A 459 -10.89 16.17 -20.46
CA GLU A 459 -9.92 17.23 -20.69
C GLU A 459 -9.42 17.26 -22.13
N LEU A 460 -9.02 16.12 -22.68
CA LEU A 460 -8.45 16.04 -24.02
C LEU A 460 -9.43 16.30 -25.17
N ILE A 461 -10.73 16.04 -24.97
CA ILE A 461 -11.77 16.31 -25.97
C ILE A 461 -12.35 17.73 -25.84
N GLY A 462 -11.88 18.54 -24.88
CA GLY A 462 -12.38 19.89 -24.66
C GLY A 462 -13.70 19.97 -23.89
N PHE A 463 -14.14 18.88 -23.23
CA PHE A 463 -15.40 18.85 -22.48
C PHE A 463 -15.46 19.94 -21.40
N TYR A 464 -14.33 20.19 -20.73
CA TYR A 464 -14.20 21.24 -19.72
C TYR A 464 -14.03 22.66 -20.27
N GLU A 465 -14.08 22.87 -21.58
CA GLU A 465 -13.98 24.21 -22.20
C GLU A 465 -15.35 24.90 -22.38
N SER A 466 -16.43 24.34 -21.83
CA SER A 466 -17.73 25.00 -21.83
C SER A 466 -17.71 26.29 -20.99
N CYS A 467 -18.56 27.26 -21.34
CA CYS A 467 -18.73 28.49 -20.55
C CYS A 467 -19.07 28.20 -19.08
N TRP A 468 -19.75 27.08 -18.80
CA TRP A 468 -20.08 26.65 -17.44
C TRP A 468 -18.83 26.26 -16.64
N CYS A 469 -17.95 25.47 -17.26
CA CYS A 469 -16.70 25.03 -16.65
C CYS A 469 -15.69 26.18 -16.51
N THR A 470 -15.45 26.91 -17.60
CA THR A 470 -14.50 28.04 -17.67
C THR A 470 -14.92 29.20 -16.78
N GLY A 471 -16.23 29.47 -16.69
CA GLY A 471 -16.74 30.51 -15.80
C GLY A 471 -16.72 30.14 -14.32
N THR A 472 -16.31 28.92 -13.97
CA THR A 472 -16.32 28.35 -12.62
C THR A 472 -17.69 28.42 -11.94
N VAL A 473 -18.76 28.14 -12.69
CA VAL A 473 -20.15 28.16 -12.17
C VAL A 473 -20.31 27.22 -10.98
N LEU A 474 -19.57 26.12 -10.96
CA LEU A 474 -19.53 25.18 -9.83
C LEU A 474 -19.10 25.86 -8.50
N GLY A 475 -18.18 26.82 -8.52
CA GLY A 475 -17.72 27.55 -7.34
C GLY A 475 -18.44 28.87 -7.10
N LEU A 476 -18.71 29.64 -8.17
CA LEU A 476 -19.22 31.01 -8.09
C LEU A 476 -20.75 31.11 -8.27
N GLY A 477 -21.41 30.06 -8.77
CA GLY A 477 -22.83 30.05 -9.07
C GLY A 477 -23.23 31.22 -9.95
N ASN A 478 -24.20 32.01 -9.50
CA ASN A 478 -24.70 33.19 -10.23
C ASN A 478 -23.68 34.34 -10.35
N LYS A 479 -22.52 34.25 -9.69
CA LYS A 479 -21.42 35.22 -9.79
C LYS A 479 -20.33 34.79 -10.77
N ALA A 480 -20.54 33.67 -11.46
CA ALA A 480 -19.62 33.19 -12.48
C ALA A 480 -19.50 34.18 -13.63
N TRP A 481 -18.30 34.28 -14.18
CA TRP A 481 -17.98 35.18 -15.29
C TRP A 481 -16.90 34.52 -16.15
N VAL A 482 -16.84 34.87 -17.43
CA VAL A 482 -15.85 34.33 -18.38
C VAL A 482 -15.05 35.49 -18.94
N VAL A 483 -13.75 35.28 -19.16
CA VAL A 483 -12.89 36.26 -19.82
C VAL A 483 -13.17 36.22 -21.32
N LEU A 484 -13.65 37.31 -21.91
CA LEU A 484 -13.84 37.42 -23.36
C LEU A 484 -12.65 38.10 -24.05
N PHE A 485 -12.05 39.10 -23.40
CA PHE A 485 -10.94 39.88 -23.96
C PHE A 485 -9.94 40.20 -22.85
N VAL A 486 -8.74 39.65 -22.93
CA VAL A 486 -7.62 40.07 -22.07
C VAL A 486 -6.31 39.89 -22.84
N SER A 487 -5.34 40.76 -22.56
CA SER A 487 -3.99 40.66 -23.14
C SER A 487 -3.26 39.45 -22.56
N GLY A 488 -2.55 38.69 -23.42
CA GLY A 488 -1.78 37.52 -23.01
C GLY A 488 -0.77 37.81 -21.89
N ASP A 489 -0.13 38.98 -21.91
CA ASP A 489 0.84 39.38 -20.88
C ASP A 489 0.24 39.46 -19.48
N LYS A 490 -1.03 39.88 -19.37
CA LYS A 490 -1.74 39.98 -18.10
C LYS A 490 -2.17 38.62 -17.56
N MET A 491 -2.63 37.73 -18.45
CA MET A 491 -2.93 36.33 -18.10
C MET A 491 -1.68 35.60 -17.61
N ARG A 492 -0.55 35.84 -18.26
CA ARG A 492 0.75 35.31 -17.85
C ARG A 492 1.12 35.79 -16.44
N GLU A 493 1.08 37.09 -16.18
CA GLU A 493 1.44 37.66 -14.87
C GLU A 493 0.55 37.09 -13.74
N ASP A 494 -0.75 36.94 -14.00
CA ASP A 494 -1.70 36.42 -13.01
C ASP A 494 -1.54 34.90 -12.74
N ALA A 495 -1.12 34.12 -13.75
CA ALA A 495 -1.00 32.66 -13.66
C ALA A 495 0.40 32.17 -13.24
N GLU A 496 1.45 32.95 -13.48
CA GLU A 496 2.85 32.52 -13.29
C GLU A 496 3.12 32.04 -11.87
N ALA A 497 2.70 32.81 -10.86
CA ALA A 497 2.94 32.47 -9.46
C ALA A 497 2.26 31.15 -9.03
N SER A 498 1.04 30.89 -9.53
CA SER A 498 0.30 29.67 -9.18
C SER A 498 0.87 28.44 -9.88
N TRP A 499 1.34 28.60 -11.12
CA TRP A 499 1.99 27.52 -11.87
C TRP A 499 3.33 27.14 -11.24
N ILE A 500 4.17 28.13 -10.94
CA ILE A 500 5.44 27.90 -10.25
C ILE A 500 5.18 27.21 -8.90
N GLY A 501 4.23 27.73 -8.11
CA GLY A 501 3.89 27.17 -6.81
C GLY A 501 3.38 25.72 -6.89
N GLY A 502 2.47 25.44 -7.82
CA GLY A 502 1.95 24.09 -8.05
C GLY A 502 3.02 23.11 -8.50
N LEU A 503 3.84 23.49 -9.48
CA LEU A 503 4.94 22.64 -9.97
C LEU A 503 5.99 22.39 -8.90
N ALA A 504 6.40 23.42 -8.16
CA ALA A 504 7.33 23.29 -7.05
C ALA A 504 6.79 22.35 -5.97
N MET A 505 5.49 22.46 -5.64
CA MET A 505 4.84 21.56 -4.69
C MET A 505 4.82 20.11 -5.19
N SER A 506 4.49 19.87 -6.46
CA SER A 506 4.49 18.51 -7.03
C SER A 506 5.89 17.90 -7.06
N LEU A 507 6.89 18.65 -7.54
CA LEU A 507 8.29 18.24 -7.56
C LEU A 507 8.81 17.90 -6.16
N PHE A 508 8.57 18.79 -5.20
CA PHE A 508 8.96 18.58 -3.81
C PHE A 508 8.30 17.33 -3.25
N THR A 509 7.00 17.16 -3.47
CA THR A 509 6.25 15.99 -2.99
C THR A 509 6.81 14.70 -3.58
N MET A 510 7.08 14.69 -4.89
CA MET A 510 7.63 13.55 -5.62
C MET A 510 9.03 13.17 -5.11
N ILE A 511 9.94 14.13 -5.03
CA ILE A 511 11.32 13.93 -4.60
C ILE A 511 11.36 13.50 -3.13
N PHE A 512 10.64 14.21 -2.25
CA PHE A 512 10.59 13.88 -0.84
C PHE A 512 10.08 12.46 -0.61
N THR A 513 8.95 12.11 -1.24
CA THR A 513 8.37 10.76 -1.08
C THR A 513 9.34 9.69 -1.58
N TYR A 514 9.96 9.88 -2.75
CA TYR A 514 10.96 8.94 -3.27
C TYR A 514 12.16 8.79 -2.33
N LEU A 515 12.75 9.89 -1.84
CA LEU A 515 13.89 9.86 -0.94
C LEU A 515 13.56 9.15 0.37
N VAL A 516 12.38 9.41 0.93
CA VAL A 516 11.92 8.73 2.15
C VAL A 516 11.68 7.25 1.90
N SER A 517 10.98 6.87 0.83
CA SER A 517 10.80 5.45 0.46
C SER A 517 12.15 4.74 0.29
N LYS A 518 13.12 5.38 -0.38
CA LYS A 518 14.46 4.85 -0.58
C LYS A 518 15.27 4.74 0.71
N ALA A 519 15.11 5.66 1.65
CA ALA A 519 15.82 5.61 2.93
C ALA A 519 15.38 4.44 3.82
N TYR A 520 14.13 3.98 3.66
CA TYR A 520 13.57 2.87 4.42
C TYR A 520 13.53 1.53 3.67
N SER A 521 13.80 1.53 2.37
CA SER A 521 13.99 0.31 1.56
C SER A 521 15.43 -0.16 1.68
#